data_AF-A0A7R9VSX2-F1
#
_entry.id   AF-A0A7R9VSX2-F1
#
_cell.length_a   1.000
_cell.length_b   1.000
_cell.length_c   1.000
_cell.angle_alpha   90.00
_cell.angle_beta   90.00
_cell.angle_gamma   90.00
#
_symmetry.space_group_name_H-M   'P 1'
#
loop_
_entity.id
_entity.type
_entity.pdbx_description
1 polymer ?
#
loop_
_entity_poly.entity_id
_entity_poly.type
_entity_poly.pdbx_seq_one_letter_code
_entity_poly.pdbx_strand_id
1 'polypeptide(L)'
;EYVDLVRGVAGPHRPHLAGLVNGVLRSCARARDAGSLPEPEVPEGARGRALSRALSIAHSHPTWMVGRWLSQFGREGATTLMEHNNRPPTHGVRANPLRGMSVSQLLAEVARLGGSGVPSPLLPDEFVRVDAGLQALLAEGLVSSGQCLVQDDAAGVVVALLNPQPGDSVIDCCAAPG
;
A
#
# COMPACT_ATOMS: atom_id res chain seq x y z
N GLU A 1 -20.57 16.83 -4.85
CA GLU A 1 -19.10 16.75 -4.86
C GLU A 1 -18.51 16.48 -6.25
N TYR A 2 -18.52 15.25 -6.80
CA TYR A 2 -17.87 14.99 -8.11
C TYR A 2 -18.42 15.82 -9.28
N VAL A 3 -19.74 16.06 -9.33
CA VAL A 3 -20.35 16.94 -10.36
C VAL A 3 -19.91 18.39 -10.17
N ASP A 4 -19.76 18.84 -8.93
CA ASP A 4 -19.34 20.21 -8.60
C ASP A 4 -17.85 20.41 -8.90
N LEU A 5 -17.02 19.38 -8.64
CA LEU A 5 -15.62 19.34 -9.06
C LEU A 5 -15.50 19.54 -10.57
N VAL A 6 -16.32 18.85 -11.38
CA VAL A 6 -16.31 19.02 -12.84
C VAL A 6 -16.75 20.43 -13.23
N ARG A 7 -17.74 21.01 -12.56
CA ARG A 7 -18.14 22.41 -12.81
C ARG A 7 -17.00 23.39 -12.52
N GLY A 8 -16.23 23.14 -11.46
CA GLY A 8 -15.05 23.93 -11.09
C GLY A 8 -13.91 23.81 -12.11
N VAL A 9 -13.58 22.59 -12.54
CA VAL A 9 -12.46 22.32 -13.45
C VAL A 9 -12.79 22.67 -14.91
N ALA A 10 -14.01 22.34 -15.37
CA ALA A 10 -14.41 22.56 -16.76
C ALA A 10 -14.83 24.01 -17.05
N GLY A 11 -15.17 24.77 -16.01
CA GLY A 11 -15.60 26.15 -16.10
C GLY A 11 -16.91 26.35 -16.88
N PRO A 12 -17.30 27.62 -17.15
CA PRO A 12 -18.57 27.94 -17.81
C PRO A 12 -18.62 27.53 -19.30
N HIS A 13 -17.48 27.20 -19.90
CA HIS A 13 -17.36 26.90 -21.33
C HIS A 13 -17.73 25.45 -21.69
N ARG A 14 -17.83 24.54 -20.71
CA ARG A 14 -18.16 23.13 -20.95
C ARG A 14 -19.20 22.58 -19.96
N PRO A 15 -20.37 23.23 -19.82
CA PRO A 15 -21.38 22.86 -18.82
C PRO A 15 -21.97 21.45 -19.06
N HIS A 16 -21.92 20.98 -20.31
CA HIS A 16 -22.38 19.65 -20.69
C HIS A 16 -21.57 18.51 -20.05
N LEU A 17 -20.30 18.74 -19.67
CA LEU A 17 -19.47 17.72 -19.03
C LEU A 17 -19.98 17.35 -17.63
N ALA A 18 -20.48 18.32 -16.87
CA ALA A 18 -21.14 18.05 -15.59
C ALA A 18 -22.43 17.24 -15.79
N GLY A 19 -23.17 17.54 -16.86
CA GLY A 19 -24.35 16.76 -17.28
C GLY A 19 -23.99 15.31 -17.63
N LEU A 20 -22.92 15.11 -18.40
CA LEU A 20 -22.40 13.78 -18.76
C LEU A 20 -21.99 12.98 -17.53
N VAL A 21 -21.17 13.55 -16.64
CA VAL A 21 -20.72 12.87 -15.41
C VAL A 21 -21.89 12.49 -14.52
N ASN A 22 -22.84 13.41 -14.30
CA ASN A 22 -24.05 13.10 -13.55
C ASN A 22 -24.88 11.99 -14.24
N GLY A 23 -24.97 12.02 -15.57
CA GLY A 23 -25.64 10.97 -16.35
C GLY A 23 -25.01 9.59 -16.16
N VAL A 24 -23.68 9.49 -16.27
CA VAL A 24 -22.91 8.26 -16.07
C VAL A 24 -23.08 7.75 -14.64
N LEU A 25 -22.85 8.60 -13.62
CA LEU A 25 -22.98 8.20 -12.21
C LEU A 25 -24.39 7.71 -11.87
N ARG A 26 -25.43 8.38 -12.38
CA ARG A 26 -26.82 7.92 -12.23
C ARG A 26 -27.07 6.59 -12.94
N SER A 27 -26.45 6.37 -14.09
CA SER A 27 -26.56 5.10 -14.81
C SER A 27 -25.90 3.96 -14.03
N CYS A 28 -24.71 4.18 -13.48
CA CYS A 28 -24.02 3.21 -12.62
C CYS A 28 -24.83 2.91 -11.36
N ALA A 29 -25.41 3.94 -10.71
CA ALA A 29 -26.26 3.75 -9.53
C ALA A 29 -27.49 2.88 -9.86
N ARG A 30 -28.19 3.16 -10.97
CA ARG A 30 -29.32 2.32 -11.41
C ARG A 30 -28.90 0.88 -11.72
N ALA A 31 -27.76 0.69 -12.39
CA ALA A 31 -27.25 -0.66 -12.68
C ALA A 31 -26.90 -1.42 -11.40
N ARG A 32 -26.30 -0.73 -10.41
CA ARG A 32 -26.02 -1.31 -9.08
C ARG A 32 -27.29 -1.73 -8.38
N ASP A 33 -28.27 -0.84 -8.30
CA ASP A 33 -29.52 -1.07 -7.59
C ASP A 33 -30.35 -2.19 -8.27
N ALA A 34 -30.18 -2.38 -9.58
CA ALA A 34 -30.76 -3.46 -10.36
C ALA A 34 -29.92 -4.76 -10.35
N GLY A 35 -28.76 -4.78 -9.71
CA GLY A 35 -27.84 -5.94 -9.70
C GLY A 35 -27.27 -6.29 -11.09
N SER A 36 -27.20 -5.32 -12.01
CA SER A 36 -26.74 -5.51 -13.40
C SER A 36 -25.38 -4.87 -13.69
N LEU A 37 -24.67 -4.40 -12.65
CA LEU A 37 -23.27 -4.02 -12.81
C LEU A 37 -22.44 -5.26 -13.16
N PRO A 38 -21.57 -5.19 -14.19
CA PRO A 38 -20.70 -6.31 -14.54
C PRO A 38 -19.72 -6.59 -13.40
N GLU A 39 -19.72 -7.83 -12.91
CA GLU A 39 -18.71 -8.32 -11.99
C GLU A 39 -17.49 -8.83 -12.79
N PRO A 40 -16.26 -8.61 -12.31
CA PRO A 40 -15.08 -9.21 -12.91
C PRO A 40 -15.12 -10.73 -12.80
N GLU A 41 -15.17 -11.42 -13.94
CA GLU A 41 -15.12 -12.88 -13.98
C GLU A 41 -13.79 -13.38 -14.55
N VAL A 42 -13.31 -14.50 -14.00
CA VAL A 42 -12.18 -15.26 -14.54
C VAL A 42 -12.72 -16.56 -15.13
N PRO A 43 -12.88 -16.65 -16.47
CA PRO A 43 -13.48 -17.82 -17.09
C PRO A 43 -12.71 -19.09 -16.77
N GLU A 44 -13.45 -20.17 -16.53
CA GLU A 44 -12.85 -21.49 -16.34
C GLU A 44 -12.07 -21.89 -17.61
N GLY A 45 -10.84 -22.38 -17.43
CA GLY A 45 -9.96 -22.71 -18.55
C GLY A 45 -9.31 -21.52 -19.27
N ALA A 46 -9.51 -20.27 -18.81
CA ALA A 46 -8.78 -19.12 -19.36
C ALA A 46 -7.26 -19.34 -19.28
N ARG A 47 -6.55 -19.06 -20.38
CA ARG A 47 -5.08 -19.22 -20.50
C ARG A 47 -4.45 -18.03 -21.20
N GLY A 48 -3.13 -17.90 -21.03
CA GLY A 48 -2.33 -16.87 -21.69
C GLY A 48 -2.90 -15.47 -21.50
N ARG A 49 -3.01 -14.71 -22.60
CA ARG A 49 -3.50 -13.32 -22.56
C ARG A 49 -4.93 -13.17 -22.02
N ALA A 50 -5.80 -14.15 -22.26
CA ALA A 50 -7.18 -14.10 -21.77
C ALA A 50 -7.22 -14.19 -20.24
N LEU A 51 -6.42 -15.10 -19.66
CA LEU A 51 -6.28 -15.21 -18.21
C LEU A 51 -5.69 -13.94 -17.61
N SER A 52 -4.61 -13.40 -18.20
CA SER A 52 -3.98 -12.17 -17.73
C SER A 52 -4.94 -10.98 -17.76
N ARG A 53 -5.78 -10.86 -18.80
CA ARG A 53 -6.78 -9.80 -18.90
C ARG A 53 -7.89 -9.95 -17.86
N ALA A 54 -8.40 -11.16 -17.66
CA ALA A 54 -9.43 -11.42 -16.67
C ALA A 54 -8.94 -11.08 -15.24
N LEU A 55 -7.77 -11.58 -14.85
CA LEU A 55 -7.16 -11.30 -13.55
C LEU A 55 -6.77 -9.82 -13.38
N SER A 56 -6.36 -9.15 -14.46
CA SER A 56 -6.08 -7.72 -14.48
C SER A 56 -7.30 -6.88 -14.08
N ILE A 57 -8.49 -7.25 -14.56
CA ILE A 57 -9.74 -6.59 -14.19
C ILE A 57 -10.14 -6.97 -12.76
N ALA A 58 -10.10 -8.27 -12.42
CA ALA A 58 -10.54 -8.77 -11.12
C ALA A 58 -9.69 -8.26 -9.95
N HIS A 59 -8.39 -8.06 -10.16
CA HIS A 59 -7.49 -7.60 -9.12
C HIS A 59 -6.92 -6.20 -9.37
N SER A 60 -7.43 -5.42 -10.32
CA SER A 60 -7.01 -4.02 -10.53
C SER A 60 -5.51 -3.82 -10.81
N HIS A 61 -4.87 -4.75 -11.53
CA HIS A 61 -3.46 -4.66 -11.93
C HIS A 61 -3.31 -4.55 -13.45
N PRO A 62 -2.31 -3.84 -14.00
CA PRO A 62 -2.08 -3.78 -15.43
C PRO A 62 -1.86 -5.16 -16.05
N THR A 63 -2.48 -5.44 -17.21
CA THR A 63 -2.44 -6.77 -17.85
C THR A 63 -1.02 -7.29 -18.10
N TRP A 64 -0.07 -6.42 -18.45
CA TRP A 64 1.33 -6.80 -18.67
C TRP A 64 2.01 -7.29 -17.38
N MET A 65 1.67 -6.67 -16.24
CA MET A 65 2.24 -7.00 -14.93
C MET A 65 1.68 -8.33 -14.43
N VAL A 66 0.37 -8.54 -14.61
CA VAL A 66 -0.27 -9.84 -14.34
C VAL A 66 0.36 -10.94 -15.19
N GLY A 67 0.58 -10.69 -16.48
CA GLY A 67 1.26 -11.66 -17.37
C GLY A 67 2.66 -12.04 -16.88
N ARG A 68 3.44 -11.06 -16.41
CA ARG A 68 4.76 -11.29 -15.82
C ARG A 68 4.69 -12.14 -14.55
N TRP A 69 3.77 -11.83 -13.63
CA TRP A 69 3.62 -12.59 -12.39
C TRP A 69 3.10 -14.00 -12.61
N LEU A 70 2.16 -14.19 -13.55
CA LEU A 70 1.71 -15.54 -13.93
C LEU A 70 2.87 -16.39 -14.47
N SER A 71 3.77 -15.79 -15.26
CA SER A 71 4.94 -16.48 -15.77
C SER A 71 5.97 -16.82 -14.68
N GLN A 72 6.08 -15.98 -13.64
CA GLN A 72 7.10 -16.12 -12.60
C GLN A 72 6.65 -16.98 -11.42
N PHE A 73 5.40 -16.84 -11.00
CA PHE A 73 4.85 -17.41 -9.77
C PHE A 73 3.71 -18.41 -10.03
N GLY A 74 3.35 -18.65 -11.28
CA GLY A 74 2.16 -19.42 -11.64
C GLY A 74 0.86 -18.69 -11.27
N ARG A 75 -0.28 -19.36 -11.45
CA ARG A 75 -1.61 -18.77 -11.18
C ARG A 75 -1.80 -18.45 -9.70
N GLU A 76 -1.56 -19.44 -8.84
CA GLU A 76 -1.79 -19.32 -7.39
C GLU A 76 -0.93 -18.21 -6.78
N GLY A 77 0.39 -18.25 -6.98
CA GLY A 77 1.29 -17.24 -6.44
C GLY A 77 1.03 -15.82 -6.97
N ALA A 78 0.68 -15.69 -8.26
CA ALA A 78 0.31 -14.39 -8.81
C ALA A 78 -1.00 -13.86 -8.19
N THR A 79 -2.01 -14.71 -8.01
CA THR A 79 -3.28 -14.34 -7.36
C THR A 79 -3.04 -13.93 -5.91
N THR A 80 -2.27 -14.70 -5.13
CA THR A 80 -1.93 -14.34 -3.75
C THR A 80 -1.21 -13.00 -3.66
N LEU A 81 -0.27 -12.72 -4.57
CA LEU A 81 0.44 -11.44 -4.63
C LEU A 81 -0.52 -10.28 -4.93
N MET A 82 -1.37 -10.43 -5.95
CA MET A 82 -2.33 -9.39 -6.33
C MET A 82 -3.37 -9.11 -5.24
N GLU A 83 -3.83 -10.16 -4.56
CA GLU A 83 -4.72 -10.02 -3.40
C GLU A 83 -4.02 -9.30 -2.25
N HIS A 84 -2.75 -9.61 -1.98
CA HIS A 84 -1.97 -8.92 -0.97
C HIS A 84 -1.79 -7.44 -1.28
N ASN A 85 -1.42 -7.09 -2.52
CA ASN A 85 -1.23 -5.70 -2.96
C ASN A 85 -2.49 -4.83 -2.81
N ASN A 86 -3.68 -5.44 -2.85
CA ASN A 86 -4.96 -4.74 -2.72
C ASN A 86 -5.47 -4.66 -1.27
N ARG A 87 -4.76 -5.24 -0.29
CA ARG A 87 -5.11 -5.07 1.12
C ARG A 87 -4.69 -3.67 1.60
N PRO A 88 -5.36 -3.12 2.63
CA PRO A 88 -4.87 -1.93 3.31
C PRO A 88 -3.40 -2.12 3.72
N PRO A 89 -2.54 -1.10 3.54
CA PRO A 89 -1.13 -1.23 3.86
C PRO A 89 -0.93 -1.26 5.39
N THR A 90 -0.09 -2.18 5.84
CA THR A 90 0.55 -2.11 7.16
C THR A 90 1.87 -1.35 7.01
N HIS A 91 2.22 -0.53 8.00
CA HIS A 91 3.39 0.34 7.91
C HIS A 91 4.50 -0.16 8.83
N GLY A 92 5.69 -0.40 8.29
CA GLY A 92 6.87 -0.64 9.10
C GLY A 92 7.35 0.64 9.78
N VAL A 93 7.61 0.57 11.09
CA VAL A 93 8.20 1.64 11.88
C VAL A 93 9.37 1.08 12.67
N ARG A 94 10.57 1.60 12.41
CA ARG A 94 11.80 1.20 13.09
C ARG A 94 11.99 2.02 14.36
N ALA A 95 12.21 1.36 15.49
CA ALA A 95 12.64 2.02 16.72
C ALA A 95 14.11 2.47 16.58
N ASN A 96 14.44 3.67 17.08
CA ASN A 96 15.82 4.16 17.03
C ASN A 96 16.52 4.01 18.40
N PRO A 97 17.34 2.97 18.59
CA PRO A 97 18.04 2.75 19.86
C PRO A 97 19.08 3.85 20.14
N LEU A 98 19.63 4.53 19.12
CA LEU A 98 20.54 5.66 19.30
C LEU A 98 19.85 6.88 19.91
N ARG A 99 18.51 6.89 19.94
CA ARG A 99 17.67 7.91 20.59
C ARG A 99 16.96 7.36 21.83
N GLY A 100 17.36 6.17 22.28
CA GLY A 100 16.80 5.51 23.46
C GLY A 100 15.38 4.97 23.27
N MET A 101 14.95 4.75 22.03
CA MET A 101 13.64 4.16 21.72
C MET A 101 13.77 2.66 21.44
N SER A 102 13.05 1.84 22.20
CA SER A 102 12.90 0.40 21.98
C SER A 102 11.59 0.08 21.25
N VAL A 103 11.45 -1.16 20.74
CA VAL A 103 10.18 -1.65 20.19
C VAL A 103 9.04 -1.63 21.23
N SER A 104 9.32 -1.99 22.48
CA SER A 104 8.29 -1.97 23.53
C SER A 104 7.80 -0.56 23.85
N GLN A 105 8.71 0.42 23.88
CA GLN A 105 8.34 1.83 24.04
C GLN A 105 7.56 2.35 22.84
N LEU A 106 8.00 2.00 21.61
CA LEU A 106 7.29 2.38 20.39
C LEU A 106 5.87 1.81 20.35
N LEU A 107 5.68 0.54 20.73
CA LEU A 107 4.34 -0.07 20.84
C LEU A 107 3.46 0.65 21.89
N ALA A 108 4.04 1.04 23.02
CA ALA A 108 3.32 1.80 24.04
C ALA A 108 2.89 3.18 23.51
N GLU A 109 3.74 3.86 22.74
CA GLU A 109 3.40 5.14 22.08
C GLU A 109 2.31 4.97 21.02
N VAL A 110 2.39 3.93 20.19
CA VAL A 110 1.33 3.57 19.23
C VAL A 110 -0.01 3.40 19.96
N ALA A 111 -0.03 2.62 21.04
CA ALA A 111 -1.25 2.38 21.82
C ALA A 111 -1.75 3.66 22.53
N ARG A 112 -0.85 4.47 23.10
CA ARG A 112 -1.18 5.77 23.75
C ARG A 112 -1.88 6.72 22.78
N LEU A 113 -1.48 6.71 21.51
CA LEU A 113 -2.05 7.52 20.44
C LEU A 113 -3.31 6.90 19.80
N GLY A 114 -3.85 5.82 20.37
CA GLY A 114 -5.05 5.14 19.87
C GLY A 114 -4.83 4.29 18.62
N GLY A 115 -3.56 4.01 18.29
CA GLY A 115 -3.17 3.11 17.21
C GLY A 115 -3.06 1.65 17.65
N SER A 116 -2.71 0.80 16.69
CA SER A 116 -2.42 -0.61 16.91
C SER A 116 -1.24 -1.05 16.06
N GLY A 117 -0.40 -1.90 16.64
CA GLY A 117 0.70 -2.52 15.92
C GLY A 117 1.23 -3.73 16.67
N VAL A 118 2.06 -4.50 15.98
CA VAL A 118 2.71 -5.70 16.49
C VAL A 118 4.20 -5.66 16.16
N PRO A 119 5.08 -6.32 16.93
CA PRO A 119 6.46 -6.52 16.50
C PRO A 119 6.54 -7.11 15.09
N SER A 120 7.55 -6.70 14.33
CA SER A 120 7.83 -7.31 13.03
C SER A 120 8.07 -8.81 13.19
N PRO A 121 7.52 -9.67 12.30
CA PRO A 121 7.84 -11.09 12.29
C PRO A 121 9.27 -11.39 11.79
N LEU A 122 9.93 -10.42 11.16
CA LEU A 122 11.28 -10.56 10.60
C LEU A 122 12.34 -10.00 11.56
N LEU A 123 12.06 -8.83 12.15
CA LEU A 123 12.97 -8.10 13.04
C LEU A 123 12.22 -7.59 14.28
N PRO A 124 11.76 -8.49 15.17
CA PRO A 124 10.88 -8.14 16.28
C PRO A 124 11.50 -7.18 17.30
N ASP A 125 12.83 -7.13 17.38
CA ASP A 125 13.54 -6.26 18.33
C ASP A 125 13.85 -4.86 17.78
N GLU A 126 13.62 -4.63 16.48
CA GLU A 126 13.93 -3.36 15.80
C GLU A 126 12.70 -2.68 15.20
N PHE A 127 11.69 -3.45 14.76
CA PHE A 127 10.57 -2.93 13.98
C PHE A 127 9.21 -3.26 14.60
N VAL A 128 8.28 -2.33 14.42
CA VAL A 128 6.84 -2.49 14.67
C VAL A 128 6.11 -2.37 13.35
N ARG A 129 5.19 -3.31 13.09
CA ARG A 129 4.18 -3.22 12.04
C ARG A 129 2.95 -2.50 12.59
N VAL A 130 2.70 -1.29 12.12
CA VAL A 130 1.61 -0.42 12.54
C VAL A 130 0.45 -0.56 11.56
N ASP A 131 -0.65 -1.13 12.02
CA ASP A 131 -1.90 -1.27 11.24
C ASP A 131 -2.77 0.00 11.33
N ALA A 132 -2.69 0.71 12.46
CA ALA A 132 -3.41 1.96 12.69
C ALA A 132 -2.59 2.92 13.56
N GLY A 133 -2.72 4.22 13.33
CA GLY A 133 -2.09 5.26 14.16
C GLY A 133 -0.78 5.86 13.63
N LEU A 134 -0.32 5.50 12.43
CA LEU A 134 0.89 6.10 11.84
C LEU A 134 0.80 7.63 11.75
N GLN A 135 -0.35 8.17 11.34
CA GLN A 135 -0.52 9.63 11.23
C GLN A 135 -0.43 10.33 12.58
N ALA A 136 -0.91 9.68 13.65
CA ALA A 136 -0.78 10.23 15.00
C ALA A 136 0.68 10.22 15.47
N LEU A 137 1.45 9.16 15.18
CA LEU A 137 2.90 9.13 15.45
C LEU A 137 3.65 10.26 14.72
N LEU A 138 3.29 10.53 13.46
CA LEU A 138 3.87 11.62 12.68
C LEU A 138 3.52 12.99 13.29
N ALA A 139 2.26 13.20 13.66
CA ALA A 139 1.78 14.46 14.24
C ALA A 139 2.39 14.74 15.63
N GLU A 140 2.59 13.70 16.44
CA GLU A 140 3.26 13.78 17.75
C GLU A 140 4.77 14.05 17.61
N GLY A 141 5.32 13.90 16.40
CA GLY A 141 6.69 14.29 16.08
C GLY A 141 7.75 13.24 16.39
N LEU A 142 7.38 11.99 16.68
CA LEU A 142 8.35 10.90 16.97
C LEU A 142 9.29 10.62 15.80
N VAL A 143 8.80 10.78 14.57
CA VAL A 143 9.62 10.62 13.36
C VAL A 143 10.52 11.85 13.17
N SER A 144 9.99 13.07 13.33
CA SER A 144 10.77 14.30 13.20
C SER A 144 11.84 14.48 14.30
N SER A 145 11.62 13.91 15.49
CA SER A 145 12.60 13.90 16.59
C SER A 145 13.66 12.81 16.43
N GLY A 146 13.49 11.93 15.43
CA GLY A 146 14.34 10.78 15.14
C GLY A 146 14.16 9.60 16.09
N GLN A 147 13.15 9.61 16.97
CA GLN A 147 12.89 8.50 17.90
C GLN A 147 12.48 7.21 17.16
N CYS A 148 11.84 7.35 16.00
CA CYS A 148 11.57 6.23 15.11
C CYS A 148 11.66 6.68 13.64
N LEU A 149 11.69 5.72 12.73
CA LEU A 149 11.68 5.96 11.28
C LEU A 149 10.55 5.15 10.63
N VAL A 150 9.90 5.72 9.62
CA VAL A 150 8.96 4.97 8.77
C VAL A 150 9.79 4.22 7.74
N GLN A 151 9.89 2.90 7.89
CA GLN A 151 10.72 2.04 7.06
C GLN A 151 10.14 0.61 7.06
N ASP A 152 10.02 0.01 5.89
CA ASP A 152 9.58 -1.39 5.76
C ASP A 152 10.59 -2.35 6.41
N ASP A 153 10.09 -3.37 7.11
CA ASP A 153 10.96 -4.30 7.84
C ASP A 153 11.82 -5.17 6.91
N ALA A 154 11.40 -5.40 5.66
CA ALA A 154 12.24 -6.07 4.68
C ALA A 154 13.49 -5.25 4.31
N ALA A 155 13.43 -3.92 4.37
CA ALA A 155 14.61 -3.07 4.17
C ALA A 155 15.61 -3.24 5.34
N GLY A 156 15.10 -3.41 6.56
CA GLY A 156 15.92 -3.74 7.72
C GLY A 156 16.66 -5.07 7.58
N VAL A 157 16.01 -6.09 7.00
CA VAL A 157 16.61 -7.42 6.80
C VAL A 157 17.88 -7.34 5.93
N VAL A 158 17.90 -6.46 4.92
CA VAL A 158 19.09 -6.25 4.08
C VAL A 158 20.29 -5.79 4.92
N VAL A 159 20.06 -4.85 5.86
CA VAL A 159 21.10 -4.35 6.75
C VAL A 159 21.55 -5.42 7.75
N ALA A 160 20.61 -6.19 8.29
CA ALA A 160 20.92 -7.31 9.19
C ALA A 160 21.76 -8.40 8.50
N LEU A 161 21.49 -8.67 7.22
CA LEU A 161 22.29 -9.61 6.41
C LEU A 161 23.68 -9.07 6.07
N LEU A 162 23.81 -7.76 5.79
CA LEU A 162 25.12 -7.13 5.56
C LEU A 162 25.97 -7.11 6.82
N ASN A 163 25.34 -6.93 7.99
CA ASN A 163 25.96 -6.95 9.32
C ASN A 163 27.21 -6.03 9.45
N PRO A 164 27.10 -4.72 9.14
CA PRO A 164 28.25 -3.81 9.23
C PRO A 164 28.76 -3.69 10.66
N GLN A 165 30.09 -3.68 10.83
CA GLN A 165 30.76 -3.61 12.12
C GLN A 165 31.42 -2.23 12.36
N PRO A 166 31.62 -1.82 13.64
CA PRO A 166 32.41 -0.63 13.94
C PRO A 166 33.80 -0.69 13.31
N GLY A 167 34.14 0.31 12.51
CA GLY A 167 35.41 0.41 11.79
C GLY A 167 35.32 0.05 10.29
N ASP A 168 34.21 -0.54 9.85
CA ASP A 168 33.98 -0.82 8.43
C ASP A 168 33.83 0.47 7.61
N SER A 169 34.29 0.42 6.37
CA SER A 169 33.96 1.42 5.35
C SER A 169 32.81 0.89 4.50
N VAL A 170 31.62 1.49 4.66
CA VAL A 170 30.39 1.07 3.97
C VAL A 170 30.00 2.12 2.93
N ILE A 171 29.58 1.66 1.75
CA ILE A 171 29.06 2.50 0.67
C ILE A 171 27.61 2.09 0.39
N ASP A 172 26.69 3.05 0.54
CA ASP A 172 25.32 2.92 0.05
C ASP A 172 25.15 3.79 -1.21
N CYS A 173 25.18 3.13 -2.37
CA CYS A 173 25.14 3.80 -3.67
C CYS A 173 23.79 4.43 -4.02
N CYS A 174 22.70 4.02 -3.35
CA CYS A 174 21.34 4.45 -3.65
C CYS A 174 20.59 4.87 -2.37
N ALA A 175 21.30 5.57 -1.47
CA ALA A 175 20.90 5.82 -0.09
C ALA A 175 19.69 6.74 0.12
N ALA A 176 19.11 7.34 -0.92
CA ALA A 176 17.95 8.21 -0.73
C ALA A 176 16.67 7.39 -0.48
N PRO A 177 15.80 7.78 0.46
CA PRO A 177 15.87 8.94 1.36
C PRO A 177 16.66 8.71 2.67
N GLY A 178 17.13 7.49 2.92
CA GLY A 178 17.87 7.07 4.12
C GLY A 178 17.53 5.66 4.52
#